data_AF-A0A414YFM7-F1
#
_entry.id   AF-A0A414YFM7-F1
#
_cell.length_a   1.000
_cell.length_b   1.000
_cell.length_c   1.000
_cell.angle_alpha   90.00
_cell.angle_beta   90.00
_cell.angle_gamma   90.00
#
_symmetry.space_group_name_H-M   'P 1'
#
loop_
_entity.id
_entity.type
_entity.pdbx_description
1 polymer ?
#
loop_
_entity_poly.entity_id
_entity_poly.type
_entity_poly.pdbx_seq_one_letter_code
_entity_poly.pdbx_strand_id
1 'polypeptide(L)'
;MIKEQFSSLQELHRLSGLSLLKFLQREHVSYSTYNYWKCKSARVPAYGTSAPQSVLAPISIKAPCISYSSSVSGMPLLFPSDVRAHLGAGMEEAASRLINQYAYCHVLSE
;
A
#
# COMPACT_ATOMS: atom_id res chain seq x y z
N MET A 1 -20.83 -11.90 10.43
CA MET A 1 -19.81 -11.69 9.38
C MET A 1 -18.68 -12.67 9.63
N ILE A 2 -18.13 -13.30 8.59
CA ILE A 2 -16.96 -14.20 8.64
C ILE A 2 -15.81 -13.60 7.81
N LYS A 3 -14.61 -14.18 7.84
CA LYS A 3 -13.41 -13.58 7.23
C LYS A 3 -13.57 -13.39 5.72
N GLU A 4 -14.14 -14.38 5.04
CA GLU A 4 -14.38 -14.38 3.60
C GLU A 4 -15.36 -13.27 3.22
N GLN A 5 -16.42 -13.12 4.01
CA GLN A 5 -17.41 -12.05 3.85
C GLN A 5 -16.78 -10.66 4.05
N PHE A 6 -15.84 -10.53 5.00
CA PHE A 6 -15.11 -9.27 5.19
C PHE A 6 -14.19 -8.96 3.99
N SER A 7 -13.49 -9.95 3.43
CA SER A 7 -12.68 -9.76 2.22
C SER A 7 -13.52 -9.32 1.03
N SER A 8 -14.67 -9.98 0.78
CA SER A 8 -15.61 -9.58 -0.28
C SER A 8 -16.16 -8.18 -0.05
N LEU A 9 -16.46 -7.82 1.20
CA LEU A 9 -16.91 -6.48 1.59
C LEU A 9 -15.84 -5.41 1.27
N GLN A 10 -14.55 -5.71 1.49
CA GLN A 10 -13.46 -4.79 1.16
C GLN A 10 -13.31 -4.59 -0.35
N GLU A 11 -13.46 -5.64 -1.14
CA GLU A 11 -13.40 -5.55 -2.60
C GLU A 11 -14.58 -4.76 -3.17
N LEU A 12 -15.80 -5.01 -2.65
CA LEU A 12 -16.98 -4.21 -2.98
C LEU A 12 -16.78 -2.73 -2.63
N HIS A 13 -16.17 -2.42 -1.48
CA HIS A 13 -15.87 -1.03 -1.11
C HIS A 13 -14.92 -0.39 -2.12
N ARG A 14 -13.84 -1.09 -2.50
CA ARG A 14 -12.85 -0.64 -3.49
C ARG A 14 -13.48 -0.32 -4.84
N LEU A 15 -14.42 -1.15 -5.29
CA LEU A 15 -15.11 -0.99 -6.56
C LEU A 15 -16.22 0.07 -6.51
N SER A 16 -16.79 0.34 -5.33
CA SER A 16 -17.93 1.24 -5.18
C SER A 16 -17.62 2.72 -5.42
N GLY A 17 -16.36 3.14 -5.24
CA GLY A 17 -15.96 4.56 -5.25
C GLY A 17 -16.59 5.41 -4.14
N LEU A 18 -17.30 4.80 -3.18
CA LEU A 18 -17.98 5.49 -2.09
C LEU A 18 -17.03 5.75 -0.92
N SER A 19 -17.32 6.81 -0.15
CA SER A 19 -16.71 6.96 1.17
C SER A 19 -17.11 5.78 2.07
N LEU A 20 -16.21 5.37 2.97
CA LEU A 20 -16.40 4.20 3.82
C LEU A 20 -17.74 4.25 4.58
N LEU A 21 -18.10 5.39 5.17
CA LEU A 21 -19.36 5.53 5.92
C LEU A 21 -20.59 5.34 5.04
N LYS A 22 -20.59 5.89 3.82
CA LYS A 22 -21.70 5.73 2.86
C LYS A 22 -21.81 4.30 2.36
N PHE A 23 -20.67 3.66 2.11
CA PHE A 23 -20.62 2.26 1.73
C PHE A 23 -21.17 1.36 2.85
N LEU A 24 -20.70 1.54 4.09
CA LEU A 24 -21.15 0.76 5.24
C LEU A 24 -22.64 0.94 5.53
N GLN A 25 -23.16 2.16 5.35
CA GLN A 25 -24.58 2.44 5.45
C GLN A 25 -25.39 1.67 4.39
N ARG A 26 -24.90 1.59 3.14
CA ARG A 26 -25.54 0.86 2.04
C ARG A 26 -25.50 -0.66 2.25
N GLU A 27 -24.39 -1.19 2.74
CA GLU A 27 -24.21 -2.62 3.03
C GLU A 27 -24.83 -3.04 4.38
N HIS A 28 -25.51 -2.12 5.08
CA HIS A 28 -26.08 -2.34 6.41
C HIS A 28 -25.08 -2.89 7.44
N VAL A 29 -23.81 -2.51 7.30
CA VAL A 29 -22.74 -2.89 8.23
C VAL A 29 -22.47 -1.74 9.18
N SER A 30 -22.53 -2.00 10.48
CA SER A 30 -22.14 -0.99 11.47
C SER A 30 -20.63 -0.72 11.42
N TYR A 31 -20.25 0.53 11.68
CA TYR A 31 -18.84 0.93 11.69
C TYR A 31 -18.00 0.13 12.71
N SER A 32 -18.57 -0.18 13.88
CA SER A 32 -17.91 -1.00 14.91
C SER A 32 -17.64 -2.43 14.43
N THR A 33 -18.57 -3.04 13.70
CA THR A 33 -18.39 -4.36 13.10
C THR A 33 -17.26 -4.33 12.08
N TYR A 34 -17.27 -3.35 11.18
CA TYR A 34 -16.22 -3.18 10.19
C TYR A 34 -14.84 -3.00 10.85
N ASN A 35 -14.76 -2.14 11.88
CA ASN A 35 -13.49 -1.85 12.55
C ASN A 35 -12.96 -3.06 13.35
N TYR A 36 -13.85 -3.84 13.98
CA TYR A 36 -13.47 -5.10 14.61
C TYR A 36 -12.82 -6.05 13.60
N TRP A 37 -13.45 -6.26 12.43
CA TRP A 37 -12.91 -7.16 11.41
C TRP A 37 -11.63 -6.63 10.79
N LYS A 38 -11.51 -5.32 10.58
CA LYS A 38 -10.26 -4.68 10.13
C LYS A 38 -9.10 -4.99 11.09
N CYS A 39 -9.31 -4.81 12.39
CA CYS A 39 -8.32 -5.10 13.41
C CYS A 39 -8.03 -6.61 13.54
N LYS A 40 -9.06 -7.46 13.46
CA LYS A 40 -8.93 -8.92 13.55
C LYS A 40 -8.15 -9.50 12.37
N SER A 41 -8.43 -9.02 11.15
CA SER A 41 -7.76 -9.46 9.92
C SER A 41 -6.30 -9.01 9.87
N ALA A 42 -5.97 -7.84 10.41
CA ALA A 42 -4.58 -7.35 10.52
C ALA A 42 -3.74 -8.12 11.57
N ARG A 43 -4.40 -8.73 12.57
CA ARG A 43 -3.75 -9.45 13.66
C ARG A 43 -3.45 -10.90 13.38
N VAL A 44 -3.91 -11.48 12.27
CA VAL A 44 -3.56 -12.87 11.91
C VAL A 44 -2.12 -12.87 11.42
N PRO A 45 -1.14 -13.34 12.20
CA PRO A 45 0.16 -13.68 11.67
C PRO A 45 -0.08 -14.88 10.76
N ALA A 46 0.53 -14.88 9.57
CA ALA A 46 0.49 -16.02 8.66
C ALA A 46 1.20 -17.22 9.31
N TYR A 47 0.52 -17.92 10.21
CA TYR A 47 0.99 -19.19 10.75
C TYR A 47 0.79 -20.25 9.67
N GLY A 48 1.90 -20.62 9.03
CA GLY A 48 2.00 -21.86 8.27
C GLY A 48 1.36 -21.81 6.89
N THR A 49 1.96 -21.08 5.95
CA THR A 49 2.15 -21.50 4.55
C THR A 49 3.19 -20.56 3.99
N SER A 50 4.21 -21.11 3.33
CA SER A 50 5.22 -20.39 2.54
C SER A 50 4.65 -19.08 2.03
N ALA A 51 5.15 -17.96 2.55
CA ALA A 51 4.81 -16.65 2.02
C ALA A 51 5.01 -16.74 0.50
N PRO A 52 4.02 -16.38 -0.35
CA PRO A 52 4.35 -16.10 -1.73
C PRO A 52 5.46 -15.06 -1.64
N GLN A 53 6.62 -15.35 -2.24
CA GLN A 53 7.69 -14.36 -2.36
C GLN A 53 7.05 -13.14 -3.03
N SER A 54 6.64 -12.19 -2.19
CA SER A 54 6.15 -10.91 -2.64
C SER A 54 7.35 -10.28 -3.31
N VAL A 55 7.31 -10.19 -4.63
CA VAL A 55 8.26 -9.47 -5.50
C VAL A 55 8.16 -7.96 -5.28
N LEU A 56 7.75 -7.54 -4.08
CA LEU A 56 7.59 -6.16 -3.68
C LEU A 56 8.43 -5.98 -2.44
N ALA A 57 9.40 -5.07 -2.54
CA ALA A 57 10.31 -4.74 -1.45
C ALA A 57 9.51 -4.33 -0.22
N PRO A 58 9.89 -4.77 1.00
CA PRO A 58 9.20 -4.40 2.21
C PRO A 58 9.28 -2.89 2.41
N ILE A 59 8.16 -2.19 2.22
CA ILE A 59 8.08 -0.74 2.48
C ILE A 59 7.87 -0.56 3.98
N SER A 60 8.94 -0.20 4.69
CA SER A 60 8.85 0.18 6.09
C SER A 60 8.38 1.64 6.19
N ILE A 61 7.09 1.85 6.43
CA ILE A 61 6.57 3.17 6.77
C ILE A 61 6.90 3.42 8.25
N LYS A 62 8.15 3.79 8.54
CA LYS A 62 8.52 4.27 9.87
C LYS A 62 7.97 5.68 10.03
N ALA A 63 7.22 5.90 11.11
CA ALA A 63 6.86 7.23 11.61
C ALA A 63 8.10 8.12 11.73
N PRO A 64 7.96 9.47 11.67
CA PRO A 64 9.09 10.38 11.59
C PRO A 64 9.86 10.35 12.92
N CYS A 65 10.91 9.54 12.98
CA CYS A 65 11.91 9.62 14.02
C CYS A 65 13.27 9.87 13.36
N ILE A 66 13.75 11.06 13.67
CA ILE A 66 15.01 11.72 13.37
C ILE A 66 16.20 10.79 13.12
N SER A 67 16.92 11.13 12.05
CA SER A 67 18.32 10.79 11.75
C SER A 67 18.64 9.32 11.50
N TYR A 68 18.56 8.90 10.24
CA TYR A 68 19.45 7.86 9.72
C TYR A 68 20.64 8.54 9.06
N SER A 69 21.73 8.68 9.81
CA SER A 69 23.08 8.77 9.24
C SER A 69 23.46 7.40 8.69
N SER A 70 22.89 7.01 7.55
CA SER A 70 23.52 6.01 6.70
C SER A 70 23.88 6.70 5.40
N SER A 71 25.18 6.77 5.13
CA SER A 71 25.72 7.00 3.80
C SER A 71 25.33 5.81 2.93
N VAL A 72 24.05 5.72 2.55
CA VAL A 72 23.59 4.80 1.52
C VAL A 72 24.03 5.40 0.19
N SER A 73 25.18 4.91 -0.30
CA SER A 73 25.66 5.17 -1.65
C SER A 73 24.59 4.70 -2.63
N GLY A 74 23.94 5.64 -3.31
CA GLY A 74 22.76 5.36 -4.11
C GLY A 74 22.07 6.61 -4.66
N MET A 75 21.11 6.42 -5.54
CA MET A 75 20.38 7.51 -6.21
C MET A 75 19.06 7.83 -5.47
N PRO A 76 18.83 9.07 -5.03
CA PRO A 76 17.56 9.49 -4.46
C PRO A 76 16.55 9.84 -5.57
N LEU A 77 15.33 9.29 -5.49
CA LEU A 77 14.16 9.71 -6.28
C LEU A 77 13.20 10.50 -5.41
N LEU A 78 12.77 11.66 -5.90
CA LEU A 78 11.76 12.51 -5.28
C LEU A 78 10.46 12.43 -6.09
N PHE A 79 9.37 12.07 -5.43
CA PHE A 79 8.03 12.05 -6.03
C PHE A 79 7.26 13.34 -5.68
N PRO A 80 6.26 13.74 -6.48
CA PRO A 80 5.49 14.98 -6.26
C PRO A 80 4.77 15.09 -4.90
N SER A 81 4.57 13.96 -4.20
CA SER A 81 3.92 13.91 -2.88
C SER A 81 4.91 14.00 -1.71
N ASP A 82 6.09 14.59 -1.92
CA ASP A 82 7.22 14.62 -0.97
C ASP A 82 7.72 13.23 -0.52
N VAL A 83 7.31 12.17 -1.23
CA VAL A 83 7.80 10.82 -1.00
C VAL A 83 9.21 10.74 -1.57
N ARG A 84 10.16 10.25 -0.76
CA ARG A 84 11.55 10.05 -1.15
C ARG A 84 11.88 8.56 -1.13
N ALA A 85 12.35 8.05 -2.26
CA ALA A 85 12.92 6.70 -2.34
C ALA A 85 14.43 6.78 -2.53
N HIS A 86 15.18 5.88 -1.89
CA HIS A 86 16.62 5.74 -2.10
C HIS A 86 16.86 4.39 -2.76
N LEU A 87 17.47 4.41 -3.95
CA LEU A 87 17.88 3.19 -4.63
C LEU A 87 19.36 2.94 -4.35
N GLY A 88 19.71 1.71 -4.01
CA GLY A 88 21.11 1.31 -3.82
C GLY A 88 21.88 1.27 -5.14
N ALA A 89 23.20 1.18 -5.07
CA ALA A 89 24.07 0.99 -6.23
C ALA A 89 23.71 -0.29 -7.01
N GLY A 90 23.65 -0.22 -8.35
CA GLY A 90 23.23 -1.34 -9.21
C GLY A 90 21.73 -1.42 -9.51
N MET A 91 20.96 -0.37 -9.19
CA MET A 91 19.52 -0.27 -9.43
C MET A 91 19.15 0.78 -10.50
N GLU A 92 20.10 1.16 -11.35
CA GLU A 92 19.96 2.21 -12.38
C GLU A 92 18.86 1.87 -13.40
N GLU A 93 18.78 0.63 -13.86
CA GLU A 93 17.74 0.16 -14.78
C GLU A 93 16.35 0.20 -14.12
N ALA A 94 16.27 -0.15 -12.83
CA ALA A 94 15.01 -0.10 -12.08
C ALA A 94 14.54 1.35 -11.89
N ALA A 95 15.47 2.27 -11.59
CA ALA A 95 15.18 3.69 -11.55
C ALA A 95 14.71 4.24 -12.90
N SER A 96 15.40 3.89 -13.99
CA SER A 96 15.03 4.31 -15.34
C SER A 96 13.63 3.82 -15.71
N ARG A 97 13.29 2.57 -15.40
CA ARG A 97 11.94 2.04 -15.61
C ARG A 97 10.89 2.78 -14.78
N LEU A 98 11.17 3.08 -13.52
CA LEU A 98 10.26 3.84 -12.65
C LEU A 98 9.97 5.23 -13.21
N ILE A 99 11.00 5.98 -13.61
CA ILE A 99 10.87 7.32 -14.17
C ILE A 99 10.06 7.29 -15.47
N ASN A 100 10.41 6.37 -16.39
CA ASN A 100 9.75 6.27 -17.68
C ASN A 100 8.30 5.74 -17.60
N GLN A 101 8.01 4.83 -16.65
CA GLN A 101 6.63 4.37 -16.41
C GLN A 101 5.77 5.44 -15.74
N TYR A 102 6.33 6.19 -14.78
CA TYR A 102 5.61 7.26 -14.09
C TYR A 102 5.20 8.38 -15.06
N ALA A 103 6.07 8.72 -16.01
CA ALA A 103 5.76 9.70 -17.07
C ALA A 103 4.60 9.25 -17.97
N TYR A 104 4.41 7.95 -18.19
CA TYR A 104 3.36 7.44 -19.08
C TYR A 104 1.97 7.37 -18.42
N CYS A 105 1.91 7.26 -17.08
CA CYS A 105 0.63 7.15 -16.36
C CYS A 105 0.02 8.50 -15.95
N HIS A 106 0.76 9.60 -16.04
CA HIS A 106 0.29 10.93 -15.63
C HIS A 106 0.01 11.91 -16.79
N VAL A 107 0.22 11.49 -18.04
CA VAL A 107 -0.34 12.22 -19.19
C VAL A 107 -1.80 11.81 -19.31
N LEU A 108 -2.68 12.61 -18.70
CA LEU A 108 -4.09 12.61 -19.06
C LEU A 108 -4.16 12.75 -20.59
N SER A 109 -4.69 11.74 -21.29
CA SER A 109 -5.06 11.93 -22.71
C SER A 109 -6.04 13.08 -22.79
N GLU A 110 -5.79 13.97 -23.76
CA GLU A 110 -6.64 15.09 -24.15
C GLU A 110 -8.04 14.61 -24.57
#